data_AF-A0AAJ5QK89-F1
#
_entry.id   AF-A0AAJ5QK89-F1
#
_cell.length_a   1.000
_cell.length_b   1.000
_cell.length_c   1.000
_cell.angle_alpha   90.00
_cell.angle_beta   90.00
_cell.angle_gamma   90.00
#
_symmetry.space_group_name_H-M   'P 1'
#
loop_
_entity.id
_entity.type
_entity.pdbx_description
1 polymer ?
#
loop_
_entity_poly.entity_id
_entity_poly.type
_entity_poly.pdbx_seq_one_letter_code
_entity_poly.pdbx_strand_id
1 'polypeptide(L)'
;MMNSQPEPVAAMSFDEFRKSWRQMRNNSRNPALVAFNRQNDDFKFCVLTLANRERPGSFRLQEVGNPFESFDEARRELIIAAMNKMVRWGRLLPRSFSDADQYLSE
;
A
#
# COMPACT_ATOMS: atom_id res chain seq x y z
N MET A 1 -19.72 39.38 -0.98
CA MET A 1 -19.33 38.03 -1.44
C MET A 1 -17.93 38.15 -2.04
N MET A 2 -16.90 37.65 -1.35
CA MET A 2 -15.53 37.64 -1.87
C MET A 2 -15.39 36.43 -2.79
N ASN A 3 -15.15 36.68 -4.08
CA ASN A 3 -14.73 35.66 -5.03
C ASN A 3 -13.28 35.28 -4.74
N SER A 4 -13.06 34.16 -4.06
CA SER A 4 -11.74 33.54 -3.97
C SER A 4 -11.41 32.98 -5.34
N GLN A 5 -10.48 33.62 -6.06
CA GLN A 5 -9.90 33.03 -7.26
C GLN A 5 -9.16 31.74 -6.87
N PRO A 6 -9.21 30.69 -7.70
CA PRO A 6 -8.39 29.51 -7.46
C PRO A 6 -6.91 29.91 -7.57
N GLU A 7 -6.15 29.65 -6.50
CA GLU A 7 -4.69 29.78 -6.48
C GLU A 7 -4.10 29.08 -7.71
N PRO A 8 -3.20 29.72 -8.47
CA PRO A 8 -2.58 29.09 -9.62
C PRO A 8 -1.78 27.89 -9.14
N VAL A 9 -2.18 26.68 -9.56
CA VAL A 9 -1.41 25.46 -9.37
C VAL A 9 -0.02 25.75 -9.94
N ALA A 10 0.99 25.84 -9.08
CA ALA A 10 2.36 26.13 -9.48
C ALA A 10 2.74 25.18 -10.61
N ALA A 11 2.96 25.73 -11.81
CA ALA A 11 3.37 24.95 -12.95
C ALA A 11 4.74 24.34 -12.64
N MET A 12 4.76 23.02 -12.41
CA MET A 12 5.99 22.26 -12.18
C MET A 12 7.01 22.62 -13.25
N SER A 13 8.23 22.98 -12.85
CA SER A 13 9.29 23.32 -13.79
C SER A 13 9.61 22.11 -14.68
N PHE A 14 10.15 22.34 -15.88
CA PHE A 14 10.48 21.26 -16.80
C PHE A 14 11.48 20.25 -16.19
N ASP A 15 12.40 20.71 -15.33
CA ASP A 15 13.34 19.83 -14.64
C ASP A 15 12.66 18.96 -13.57
N GLU A 16 11.72 19.52 -12.82
CA GLU A 16 10.87 18.76 -11.89
C GLU A 16 9.97 17.77 -12.63
N PHE A 17 9.46 18.14 -13.81
CA PHE A 17 8.73 17.23 -14.68
C PHE A 17 9.61 16.06 -15.15
N ARG A 18 10.85 16.33 -15.59
CA ARG A 18 11.78 15.26 -16.01
C ARG A 18 12.16 14.35 -14.86
N LYS A 19 12.39 14.89 -13.66
CA LYS A 19 12.67 14.11 -12.46
C LYS A 19 11.47 13.23 -12.09
N SER A 20 10.27 13.80 -12.03
CA SER A 20 9.04 13.06 -11.71
C SER A 20 8.74 11.99 -12.77
N TRP A 21 8.94 12.28 -14.06
CA TRP A 21 8.73 11.31 -15.14
C TRP A 21 9.72 10.14 -15.09
N ARG A 22 11.00 10.41 -14.81
CA ARG A 22 12.00 9.35 -14.60
C ARG A 22 11.67 8.52 -13.36
N GLN A 23 11.26 9.16 -12.27
CA GLN A 23 10.81 8.49 -11.05
C GLN A 23 9.62 7.59 -11.35
N MET A 24 8.60 8.09 -12.05
CA MET A 24 7.40 7.33 -12.44
C MET A 24 7.76 6.13 -13.32
N ARG A 25 8.67 6.30 -14.28
CA ARG A 25 9.16 5.22 -15.15
C ARG A 25 9.99 4.17 -14.41
N ASN A 26 10.73 4.57 -13.38
CA ASN A 26 11.46 3.62 -12.54
C ASN A 26 10.50 2.90 -11.57
N ASN A 27 9.53 3.61 -11.02
CA ASN A 27 8.50 3.06 -10.15
C ASN A 27 7.63 2.03 -10.88
N SER A 28 7.28 2.27 -12.15
CA SER A 28 6.53 1.30 -12.96
C SER A 28 7.28 0.00 -13.23
N ARG A 29 8.60 -0.03 -13.02
CA ARG A 29 9.45 -1.23 -13.11
C ARG A 29 9.56 -1.98 -11.79
N ASN A 30 9.14 -1.40 -10.67
CA ASN A 30 9.15 -2.07 -9.37
C ASN A 30 7.78 -2.73 -9.12
N PRO A 31 7.65 -4.06 -9.27
CA PRO A 31 6.37 -4.75 -9.14
C PRO A 31 5.79 -4.65 -7.74
N ALA A 32 6.62 -4.63 -6.68
CA ALA A 32 6.15 -4.52 -5.31
C ALA A 32 5.53 -3.13 -5.05
N LEU A 33 6.20 -2.07 -5.50
CA LEU A 33 5.70 -0.69 -5.41
C LEU A 33 4.35 -0.57 -6.14
N VAL A 34 4.30 -1.02 -7.39
CA VAL A 34 3.08 -0.93 -8.21
C VAL A 34 1.95 -1.73 -7.57
N ALA A 35 2.23 -2.96 -7.13
CA ALA A 35 1.23 -3.81 -6.51
C ALA A 35 0.70 -3.21 -5.22
N PHE A 36 1.57 -2.74 -4.32
CA PHE A 36 1.20 -2.15 -3.03
C PHE A 36 0.40 -0.85 -3.19
N ASN A 37 0.89 0.08 -4.03
CA ASN A 37 0.26 1.39 -4.22
C ASN A 37 -1.12 1.32 -4.87
N ARG A 38 -1.42 0.25 -5.62
CA ARG A 38 -2.73 0.03 -6.25
C ARG A 38 -3.81 -0.48 -5.29
N GLN A 39 -3.44 -0.95 -4.10
CA GLN A 39 -4.40 -1.54 -3.16
C GLN A 39 -5.08 -0.48 -2.29
N ASN A 40 -6.24 -0.85 -1.75
CA ASN A 40 -6.96 -0.04 -0.76
C ASN A 40 -6.28 -0.11 0.61
N ASP A 41 -6.80 0.70 1.53
CA ASP A 41 -6.26 0.83 2.88
C ASP A 41 -6.44 -0.43 3.73
N ASP A 42 -7.51 -1.21 3.51
CA ASP A 42 -7.72 -2.49 4.20
C ASP A 42 -6.63 -3.51 3.87
N PHE A 43 -6.26 -3.62 2.59
CA PHE A 43 -5.15 -4.47 2.19
C PHE A 43 -3.84 -3.99 2.80
N LYS A 44 -3.56 -2.69 2.72
CA LYS A 44 -2.35 -2.10 3.31
C LYS A 44 -2.30 -2.34 4.82
N PHE A 45 -3.43 -2.18 5.51
CA PHE A 45 -3.56 -2.49 6.94
C PHE A 45 -3.19 -3.95 7.23
N CYS A 46 -3.72 -4.91 6.46
CA CYS A 46 -3.35 -6.32 6.59
C CYS A 46 -1.85 -6.55 6.38
N VAL A 47 -1.26 -5.96 5.34
CA VAL A 47 0.18 -6.08 5.07
C VAL A 47 1.02 -5.51 6.21
N LEU A 48 0.74 -4.29 6.67
CA LEU A 48 1.51 -3.64 7.74
C LEU A 48 1.34 -4.37 9.08
N THR A 49 0.15 -4.91 9.35
CA THR A 49 -0.12 -5.72 10.55
C THR A 49 0.67 -7.02 10.53
N LEU A 50 0.71 -7.71 9.39
CA LEU A 50 1.50 -8.93 9.23
C LEU A 50 3.00 -8.65 9.33
N ALA A 51 3.46 -7.55 8.75
CA ALA A 51 4.85 -7.11 8.88
C ALA A 51 5.22 -6.83 10.35
N ASN A 52 4.33 -6.17 11.10
CA ASN A 52 4.48 -5.95 12.54
C ASN A 52 4.48 -7.22 13.36
N ARG A 53 3.76 -8.27 12.95
CA ARG A 53 3.81 -9.57 13.63
C ARG A 53 5.22 -10.17 13.60
N GLU A 54 5.94 -10.01 12.49
CA GLU A 54 7.32 -10.51 12.35
C GLU A 54 8.33 -9.59 13.03
N ARG A 55 8.11 -8.28 12.96
CA ARG A 55 8.95 -7.28 13.61
C ARG A 55 8.08 -6.22 14.30
N PRO A 56 7.77 -6.40 15.59
CA PRO A 56 6.88 -5.51 16.33
C PRO A 56 7.34 -4.05 16.32
N GLY A 57 6.38 -3.13 16.19
CA GLY A 57 6.63 -1.69 16.20
C GLY A 57 7.23 -1.11 14.92
N SER A 58 7.37 -1.91 13.86
CA SER A 58 7.90 -1.44 12.56
C SER A 58 6.95 -0.48 11.83
N PHE A 59 5.64 -0.55 12.09
CA PHE A 59 4.61 0.28 11.46
C PHE A 59 3.57 0.74 12.47
N ARG A 60 3.04 1.95 12.28
CA ARG A 60 1.97 2.56 13.05
C ARG A 60 0.68 2.56 12.23
N LEU A 61 -0.46 2.62 12.91
CA LEU A 61 -1.77 2.63 12.24
C LEU A 61 -1.95 3.85 11.33
N GLN A 62 -1.40 5.01 11.69
CA GLN A 62 -1.48 6.24 10.91
C GLN A 62 -0.69 6.18 9.59
N GLU A 63 0.16 5.16 9.42
CA GLU A 63 0.92 4.94 8.20
C GLU A 63 0.16 4.05 7.20
N VAL A 64 -1.02 3.54 7.58
CA VAL A 64 -1.95 2.92 6.63
C VAL A 64 -2.38 3.97 5.62
N GLY A 65 -2.31 3.61 4.33
CA GLY A 65 -2.59 4.50 3.21
C GLY A 65 -1.33 5.11 2.58
N ASN A 66 -0.25 5.26 3.35
CA ASN A 66 1.01 5.80 2.82
C ASN A 66 1.53 4.98 1.63
N PRO A 67 2.13 5.65 0.61
CA PRO A 67 2.67 4.96 -0.54
C PRO A 67 3.96 4.21 -0.19
N PHE A 68 4.26 3.15 -0.94
CA PHE A 68 5.40 2.25 -0.72
C PHE A 68 6.74 2.99 -0.61
N GLU A 69 6.95 4.00 -1.44
CA GLU A 69 8.17 4.82 -1.48
C GLU A 69 8.37 5.73 -0.27
N SER A 70 7.34 5.95 0.56
CA SER A 70 7.48 6.72 1.80
C SER A 70 8.22 5.96 2.90
N PHE A 71 8.33 4.64 2.77
CA PHE A 71 9.00 3.77 3.73
C PHE A 71 10.49 3.63 3.41
N ASP A 72 11.33 3.51 4.43
CA ASP A 72 12.75 3.17 4.24
C ASP A 72 12.92 1.74 3.66
N GLU A 73 14.14 1.39 3.29
CA GLU A 73 14.43 0.10 2.65
C GLU A 73 14.12 -1.10 3.55
N ALA A 74 14.48 -1.04 4.84
CA ALA A 74 14.24 -2.13 5.79
C ALA A 74 12.74 -2.37 6.00
N ARG A 75 11.94 -1.31 6.00
CA ARG A 75 10.48 -1.40 6.10
C ARG A 75 9.85 -1.89 4.80
N ARG A 76 10.36 -1.47 3.65
CA ARG A 76 9.93 -1.98 2.33
C ARG A 76 10.18 -3.48 2.19
N GLU A 77 11.28 -4.01 2.74
CA GLU A 77 11.55 -5.45 2.78
C GLU A 77 10.46 -6.21 3.56
N LEU A 78 10.08 -5.70 4.75
CA LEU A 78 9.02 -6.31 5.56
C LEU A 78 7.66 -6.29 4.84
N ILE A 79 7.35 -5.19 4.14
CA ILE A 79 6.14 -5.08 3.31
C ILE A 79 6.14 -6.17 2.23
N ILE A 80 7.26 -6.35 1.51
CA ILE A 80 7.38 -7.38 0.47
C ILE A 80 7.17 -8.78 1.06
N ALA A 81 7.80 -9.08 2.20
CA ALA A 81 7.66 -10.37 2.87
C ALA A 81 6.20 -10.65 3.27
N ALA A 82 5.50 -9.66 3.82
CA ALA A 82 4.10 -9.75 4.19
C ALA A 82 3.18 -9.94 2.97
N MET A 83 3.40 -9.18 1.88
CA MET A 83 2.66 -9.35 0.62
C MET A 83 2.84 -10.76 0.06
N ASN A 84 4.05 -11.30 0.07
CA ASN A 84 4.32 -12.67 -0.39
C ASN A 84 3.57 -13.72 0.45
N LYS A 85 3.46 -13.53 1.77
CA LYS A 85 2.65 -14.39 2.64
C LYS A 85 1.17 -14.31 2.27
N MET A 86 0.62 -13.11 2.06
CA MET A 86 -0.79 -12.94 1.66
C MET A 86 -1.09 -13.58 0.30
N VAL A 87 -0.21 -13.43 -0.70
CA VAL A 87 -0.37 -14.08 -2.01
C VAL A 87 -0.43 -15.60 -1.86
N ARG A 88 0.42 -16.17 -0.99
CA ARG A 88 0.38 -17.61 -0.71
C ARG A 88 -0.96 -18.02 -0.08
N TRP A 89 -1.51 -17.23 0.83
CA TRP A 89 -2.82 -17.50 1.43
C TRP A 89 -3.96 -17.43 0.42
N GLY A 90 -3.96 -16.44 -0.47
CA GLY A 90 -4.97 -16.34 -1.52
C GLY A 90 -5.01 -17.55 -2.46
N ARG A 91 -3.91 -18.31 -2.56
CA ARG A 91 -3.86 -19.58 -3.32
C ARG A 91 -4.35 -20.80 -2.52
N LEU A 92 -4.30 -20.73 -1.20
CA LEU A 92 -4.63 -21.86 -0.30
C LEU A 92 -6.06 -21.79 0.23
N LEU A 93 -6.61 -20.60 0.39
CA LEU A 93 -7.94 -20.43 0.96
C LEU A 93 -9.03 -20.92 -0.01
N PRO A 94 -10.08 -21.58 0.51
CA PRO A 94 -11.23 -21.94 -0.30
C PRO A 94 -11.95 -20.68 -0.81
N ARG A 95 -12.97 -20.87 -1.66
CA ARG A 95 -13.87 -19.79 -2.05
C ARG A 95 -14.59 -19.20 -0.83
N SER A 96 -15.32 -18.10 -1.04
CA SER A 96 -16.09 -17.38 -0.02
C SER A 96 -16.78 -18.30 0.99
N PHE A 97 -16.62 -17.99 2.27
CA PHE A 97 -17.37 -18.61 3.36
C PHE A 97 -18.79 -18.06 3.38
N SER A 98 -19.74 -18.89 3.80
CA SER A 98 -21.13 -18.47 4.00
C SER A 98 -21.29 -17.87 5.39
N ASP A 99 -22.10 -16.82 5.54
CA ASP A 99 -22.49 -16.34 6.87
C ASP A 99 -23.22 -17.43 7.68
N ALA A 100 -23.82 -18.42 7.01
CA ALA A 100 -24.42 -19.56 7.69
C ALA A 100 -23.38 -20.46 8.39
N ASP A 101 -22.10 -20.41 7.99
CA ASP A 101 -21.03 -21.21 8.61
C ASP A 101 -20.74 -20.80 10.06
N GLN A 102 -21.31 -19.69 10.54
CA GLN A 102 -21.20 -19.25 11.94
C GLN A 102 -21.97 -20.15 12.92
N TYR A 103 -22.99 -20.88 12.45
CA TYR A 103 -23.83 -21.73 13.30
C TYR A 103 -23.21 -23.13 13.39
N LEU A 104 -22.71 -23.48 14.59
CA LEU A 104 -22.24 -24.83 14.88
C LEU A 104 -23.44 -25.70 15.24
N SER A 105 -23.57 -26.86 14.61
CA SER A 105 -24.52 -27.90 15.07
C SER A 105 -23.99 -28.47 16.38
N GLU A 106 -24.77 -28.29 17.46
CA GLU A 106 -24.52 -28.88 18.79
C GLU A 106 -24.51 -30.40 18.76
#